data_AF-A0A358CZS6-F1
#
_entry.id   AF-A0A358CZS6-F1
#
_cell.length_a   1.000
_cell.length_b   1.000
_cell.length_c   1.000
_cell.angle_alpha   90.00
_cell.angle_beta   90.00
_cell.angle_gamma   90.00
#
_symmetry.space_group_name_H-M   'P 1'
#
loop_
_entity.id
_entity.type
_entity.pdbx_description
1 polymer ?
#
loop_
_entity_poly.entity_id
_entity_poly.type
_entity_poly.pdbx_seq_one_letter_code
_entity_poly.pdbx_strand_id
1 'polypeptide(L)'
;MPSLTGVALVAVAAGAISFAIVNSDAAGWASATTLTIALIGIAILMLFVAHQKRTAAPTLDLDLFALTNFRWGIIAMFIYAISFGAMFFGSLLFMVEVWQYSILKAGFAIAPGPALVAILAALFGKLALRVGQRPLILMGGLLLTVSAFYWLVALSFEPNYWVGFVPPFTIVAISIALIFPQVTSIAAQALPPDRSGVGSAAIQAVRQFGQTFGVALTLAFVGNTSYARRELYGHFDQIWWTLAILGVLTTLCGLPMVITKKPEGSLGN
;
A
#
# COMPACT_ATOMS: atom_id res chain seq x y z
N MET A 1 -10.91 -13.52 -24.40
CA MET A 1 -10.59 -14.13 -23.08
C MET A 1 -9.16 -13.76 -22.73
N PRO A 2 -8.84 -13.51 -21.45
CA PRO A 2 -7.47 -13.16 -21.02
C PRO A 2 -6.50 -14.28 -21.41
N SER A 3 -5.28 -13.96 -21.86
CA SER A 3 -4.29 -15.00 -22.18
C SER A 3 -3.91 -15.77 -20.90
N LEU A 4 -4.12 -17.08 -20.88
CA LEU A 4 -3.75 -17.96 -19.76
C LEU A 4 -2.25 -17.81 -19.42
N THR A 5 -1.42 -17.63 -20.45
CA THR A 5 0.02 -17.37 -20.32
C THR A 5 0.30 -16.07 -19.58
N GLY A 6 -0.44 -14.99 -19.85
CA GLY A 6 -0.29 -13.72 -19.13
C GLY A 6 -0.66 -13.86 -17.65
N VAL A 7 -1.76 -14.56 -17.36
CA VAL A 7 -2.20 -14.85 -15.99
C VAL A 7 -1.16 -15.69 -15.24
N ALA A 8 -0.63 -16.73 -15.87
CA ALA A 8 0.40 -17.58 -15.28
C ALA A 8 1.70 -16.79 -15.01
N LEU A 9 2.16 -15.99 -15.97
CA LEU A 9 3.37 -15.18 -15.81
C LEU A 9 3.27 -14.20 -14.64
N VAL A 10 2.15 -13.46 -14.53
CA VAL A 10 1.99 -12.52 -13.42
C VAL A 10 1.85 -13.23 -12.07
N ALA A 11 1.16 -14.38 -12.00
CA ALA A 11 1.02 -15.17 -10.78
C ALA A 11 2.36 -15.79 -10.34
N VAL A 12 3.16 -16.30 -11.27
CA VAL A 12 4.48 -16.88 -10.96
C VAL A 12 5.47 -15.78 -10.58
N ALA A 13 5.49 -14.64 -11.29
CA ALA A 13 6.27 -13.48 -10.87
C ALA A 13 5.88 -13.06 -9.45
N ALA A 14 4.58 -13.08 -9.15
CA ALA A 14 4.07 -12.73 -7.83
C ALA A 14 4.60 -13.63 -6.74
N GLY A 15 4.44 -14.94 -6.95
CA GLY A 15 4.85 -15.97 -6.02
C GLY A 15 6.35 -15.93 -5.81
N ALA A 16 7.15 -15.80 -6.88
CA ALA A 16 8.60 -15.74 -6.80
C ALA A 16 9.08 -14.53 -5.99
N ILE A 17 8.55 -13.33 -6.27
CA ILE A 17 8.94 -12.12 -5.53
C ILE A 17 8.53 -12.23 -4.05
N SER A 18 7.29 -12.67 -3.79
CA SER A 18 6.79 -12.88 -2.41
C SER A 18 7.60 -13.94 -1.67
N PHE A 19 7.98 -15.01 -2.36
CA PHE A 19 8.79 -16.10 -1.79
C PHE A 19 10.22 -15.64 -1.49
N ALA A 20 10.84 -14.84 -2.37
CA ALA A 20 12.16 -14.27 -2.11
C ALA A 20 12.16 -13.44 -0.81
N ILE A 21 11.12 -12.63 -0.64
CA ILE A 21 10.88 -11.80 0.54
C ILE A 21 10.71 -12.62 1.82
N VAL A 22 9.93 -13.70 1.77
CA VAL A 22 9.71 -14.52 2.98
C VAL A 22 10.98 -15.32 3.29
N ASN A 23 11.61 -15.88 2.25
CA ASN A 23 12.82 -16.66 2.38
C ASN A 23 14.03 -15.83 2.84
N SER A 24 14.02 -14.51 2.64
CA SER A 24 15.11 -13.64 3.10
C SER A 24 15.25 -13.59 4.62
N ASP A 25 14.20 -13.94 5.36
CA ASP A 25 14.23 -14.05 6.82
C ASP A 25 15.15 -15.19 7.27
N ALA A 26 15.03 -16.36 6.63
CA ALA A 26 15.86 -17.54 6.94
C ALA A 26 17.24 -17.51 6.25
N ALA A 27 17.29 -17.09 4.97
CA ALA A 27 18.50 -17.14 4.17
C ALA A 27 19.36 -15.87 4.28
N GLY A 28 18.80 -14.77 4.77
CA GLY A 28 19.40 -13.44 4.73
C GLY A 28 19.13 -12.71 3.42
N TRP A 29 19.04 -11.39 3.51
CA TRP A 29 18.69 -10.49 2.39
C TRP A 29 19.74 -10.45 1.29
N ALA A 30 21.02 -10.43 1.66
CA ALA A 30 22.14 -10.41 0.72
C ALA A 30 22.57 -11.83 0.27
N SER A 31 21.81 -12.87 0.62
CA SER A 31 22.15 -14.21 0.20
C SER A 31 21.94 -14.39 -1.30
N ALA A 32 22.82 -15.20 -1.90
CA ALA A 32 22.71 -15.56 -3.30
C ALA A 32 21.32 -16.15 -3.63
N THR A 33 20.74 -16.94 -2.72
CA THR A 33 19.41 -17.55 -2.87
C THR A 33 18.31 -16.50 -2.97
N THR A 34 18.24 -15.57 -2.00
CA THR A 34 17.23 -14.49 -1.99
C THR A 34 17.35 -13.62 -3.24
N LEU A 35 18.57 -13.17 -3.57
CA LEU A 35 18.83 -12.33 -4.73
C LEU A 35 18.47 -13.03 -6.04
N THR A 36 18.78 -14.32 -6.17
CA THR A 36 18.47 -15.11 -7.37
C THR A 36 16.96 -15.24 -7.56
N ILE A 37 16.21 -15.57 -6.50
CA ILE A 37 14.74 -15.71 -6.58
C ILE A 37 14.10 -14.35 -6.89
N ALA A 38 14.58 -13.26 -6.28
CA ALA A 38 14.10 -11.92 -6.56
C ALA A 38 14.36 -11.52 -8.02
N LEU A 39 15.58 -11.77 -8.53
CA LEU A 39 15.94 -11.53 -9.94
C LEU A 39 15.09 -12.36 -10.90
N ILE A 40 14.82 -13.64 -10.58
CA ILE A 40 13.92 -14.49 -11.37
C ILE A 40 12.51 -13.88 -11.38
N GLY A 41 11.98 -13.46 -10.23
CA GLY A 41 10.68 -12.80 -10.14
C GLY A 41 10.60 -11.54 -11.00
N ILE A 42 11.62 -10.68 -10.95
CA ILE A 42 11.73 -9.48 -11.78
C ILE A 42 11.84 -9.84 -13.26
N ALA A 43 12.63 -10.86 -13.62
CA ALA A 43 12.76 -11.34 -14.99
C ALA A 43 11.42 -11.85 -15.55
N ILE A 44 10.66 -12.62 -14.76
CA ILE A 44 9.33 -13.12 -15.15
C ILE A 44 8.34 -11.96 -15.29
N LEU A 45 8.43 -10.94 -14.44
CA LEU A 45 7.64 -9.72 -14.60
C LEU A 45 7.98 -8.95 -15.88
N MET A 46 9.27 -8.84 -16.24
CA MET A 46 9.69 -8.24 -17.51
C MET A 46 9.20 -9.06 -18.72
N LEU A 47 9.27 -10.40 -18.62
CA LEU A 47 8.70 -11.33 -19.60
C LEU A 47 7.19 -11.16 -19.73
N PHE A 48 6.47 -10.97 -18.62
CA PHE A 48 5.04 -10.64 -18.64
C PHE A 48 4.79 -9.36 -19.43
N VAL A 49 5.49 -8.27 -19.13
CA VAL A 49 5.34 -6.99 -19.84
C VAL A 49 5.65 -7.14 -21.33
N ALA A 50 6.72 -7.85 -21.69
CA ALA A 50 7.09 -8.12 -23.08
C ALA A 50 6.03 -8.99 -23.80
N HIS A 51 5.46 -9.98 -23.11
CA HIS A 51 4.38 -10.82 -23.61
C HIS A 51 3.10 -10.01 -23.84
N GLN A 52 2.73 -9.12 -22.90
CA GLN A 52 1.56 -8.25 -23.04
C GLN A 52 1.68 -7.34 -24.27
N LYS A 53 2.85 -6.75 -24.52
CA LYS A 53 3.09 -5.91 -25.70
C LYS A 53 2.94 -6.62 -27.05
N ARG A 54 3.07 -7.96 -27.07
CA ARG A 54 3.08 -8.77 -28.30
C ARG A 54 1.80 -9.58 -28.50
N THR A 55 0.90 -9.61 -27.53
CA THR A 55 -0.29 -10.46 -27.54
C THR A 55 -1.50 -9.71 -28.07
N ALA A 56 -2.27 -10.31 -28.99
CA ALA A 56 -3.45 -9.69 -29.59
C ALA A 56 -4.62 -9.47 -28.59
N ALA A 57 -4.66 -10.24 -27.49
CA ALA A 57 -5.62 -10.12 -26.40
C ALA A 57 -4.87 -10.01 -25.05
N PRO A 58 -4.29 -8.85 -24.73
CA PRO A 58 -3.50 -8.67 -23.52
C PRO A 58 -4.38 -8.79 -22.27
N THR A 59 -3.84 -9.47 -21.25
CA THR A 59 -4.43 -9.53 -19.90
C THR A 59 -4.27 -8.22 -19.14
N LEU A 60 -3.26 -7.41 -19.48
CA LEU A 60 -3.09 -6.05 -18.98
C LEU A 60 -2.86 -5.14 -20.18
N ASP A 61 -3.86 -4.31 -20.45
CA ASP A 61 -3.78 -3.33 -21.51
C ASP A 61 -2.87 -2.17 -21.09
N LEU A 62 -1.69 -2.09 -21.71
CA LEU A 62 -0.66 -1.11 -21.38
C LEU A 62 -1.04 0.31 -21.85
N ASP A 63 -1.97 0.44 -22.81
CA ASP A 63 -2.46 1.73 -23.28
C ASP A 63 -3.23 2.47 -22.18
N LEU A 64 -3.75 1.74 -21.18
CA LEU A 64 -4.38 2.34 -20.00
C LEU A 64 -3.41 3.22 -19.21
N PHE A 65 -2.10 2.95 -19.25
CA PHE A 65 -1.09 3.79 -18.59
C PHE A 65 -0.81 5.11 -19.34
N ALA A 66 -1.34 5.29 -20.55
CA ALA A 66 -1.37 6.60 -21.20
C ALA A 66 -2.39 7.53 -20.53
N LEU A 67 -3.40 6.98 -19.87
CA LEU A 67 -4.39 7.76 -19.13
C LEU A 67 -3.78 8.27 -17.82
N THR A 68 -3.64 9.60 -17.70
CA THR A 68 -3.01 10.26 -16.54
C THR A 68 -3.54 9.76 -15.20
N ASN A 69 -4.85 9.75 -15.01
CA ASN A 69 -5.47 9.35 -13.75
C ASN A 69 -5.30 7.85 -13.45
N PHE A 70 -5.31 6.98 -14.46
CA PHE A 70 -5.04 5.55 -14.26
C PHE A 70 -3.58 5.31 -13.89
N ARG A 71 -2.63 5.91 -14.63
CA ARG A 71 -1.19 5.79 -14.37
C ARG A 71 -0.83 6.25 -12.95
N TRP A 72 -1.19 7.47 -12.59
CA TRP A 72 -0.90 8.00 -11.27
C TRP A 72 -1.71 7.31 -10.17
N GLY A 73 -2.93 6.85 -10.47
CA GLY A 73 -3.74 6.05 -9.57
C GLY A 73 -3.08 4.72 -9.23
N ILE A 74 -2.55 3.99 -10.22
CA ILE A 74 -1.81 2.75 -10.00
C ILE A 74 -0.54 2.98 -9.17
N ILE A 75 0.24 4.03 -9.47
CA ILE A 75 1.45 4.36 -8.70
C ILE A 75 1.10 4.71 -7.25
N ALA A 76 0.11 5.58 -7.04
CA ALA A 76 -0.36 5.95 -5.72
C ALA A 76 -0.90 4.73 -4.95
N MET A 77 -1.59 3.82 -5.64
CA MET A 77 -2.13 2.59 -5.05
C MET A 77 -1.01 1.66 -4.58
N PHE A 78 0.05 1.53 -5.38
CA PHE A 78 1.22 0.72 -5.02
C PHE A 78 1.92 1.28 -3.77
N ILE A 79 2.20 2.59 -3.77
CA ILE A 79 2.85 3.27 -2.64
C ILE A 79 2.01 3.17 -1.38
N TYR A 80 0.71 3.45 -1.48
CA TYR A 80 -0.25 3.29 -0.38
C TYR A 80 -0.25 1.86 0.15
N ALA A 81 -0.26 0.87 -0.72
CA ALA A 81 -0.30 -0.54 -0.34
C ALA A 81 0.97 -0.97 0.42
N ILE A 82 2.15 -0.49 0.01
CA ILE A 82 3.41 -0.68 0.75
C ILE A 82 3.30 -0.05 2.13
N SER A 83 2.87 1.22 2.21
CA SER A 83 2.69 1.91 3.49
C SER A 83 1.74 1.14 4.41
N PHE A 84 0.60 0.69 3.89
CA PHE A 84 -0.39 -0.02 4.69
C PHE A 84 0.15 -1.35 5.21
N GLY A 85 0.83 -2.14 4.37
CA GLY A 85 1.45 -3.40 4.79
C GLY A 85 2.51 -3.18 5.88
N ALA A 86 3.40 -2.22 5.67
CA ALA A 86 4.47 -1.89 6.61
C ALA A 86 3.92 -1.36 7.95
N MET A 87 2.95 -0.44 7.88
CA MET A 87 2.28 0.16 9.03
C MET A 87 1.50 -0.86 9.84
N PHE A 88 0.67 -1.70 9.19
CA PHE A 88 -0.21 -2.63 9.91
C PHE A 88 0.62 -3.69 10.61
N PHE A 89 1.55 -4.32 9.88
CA PHE A 89 2.38 -5.37 10.43
C PHE A 89 3.42 -4.83 11.41
N GLY A 90 4.04 -3.67 11.11
CA GLY A 90 4.98 -2.99 12.01
C GLY A 90 4.32 -2.58 13.33
N SER A 91 3.10 -2.05 13.29
CA SER A 91 2.37 -1.71 14.53
C SER A 91 2.08 -2.95 15.38
N LEU A 92 1.68 -4.05 14.75
CA LEU A 92 1.40 -5.30 15.43
C LEU A 92 2.67 -5.89 16.06
N LEU A 93 3.77 -5.96 15.30
CA LEU A 93 5.06 -6.42 15.81
C LEU A 93 5.60 -5.52 16.90
N PHE A 94 5.43 -4.20 16.80
CA PHE A 94 5.86 -3.28 17.86
C PHE A 94 5.17 -3.60 19.19
N MET A 95 3.85 -3.82 19.16
CA MET A 95 3.09 -4.16 20.36
C MET A 95 3.50 -5.51 20.95
N VAL A 96 3.75 -6.51 20.10
CA VAL A 96 4.08 -7.87 20.55
C VAL A 96 5.55 -7.96 20.99
N GLU A 97 6.48 -7.49 20.18
CA GLU A 97 7.92 -7.69 20.39
C GLU A 97 8.52 -6.64 21.32
N VAL A 98 8.13 -5.36 21.19
CA VAL A 98 8.68 -4.28 22.04
C VAL A 98 7.87 -4.13 23.32
N TRP A 99 6.55 -3.92 23.20
CA TRP A 99 5.68 -3.73 24.36
C TRP A 99 5.25 -5.03 25.06
N GLN A 100 5.60 -6.20 24.50
CA GLN A 100 5.31 -7.51 25.09
C GLN A 100 3.82 -7.72 25.38
N TYR A 101 2.96 -7.12 24.57
CA TYR A 101 1.55 -7.43 24.61
C TYR A 101 1.34 -8.85 24.09
N SER A 102 0.44 -9.60 24.73
CA SER A 102 -0.08 -10.82 24.11
C SER A 102 -0.67 -10.50 22.74
N ILE A 103 -0.61 -11.45 21.79
CA ILE A 103 -1.17 -11.31 20.44
C ILE A 103 -2.64 -10.85 20.50
N LEU A 104 -3.44 -11.38 21.42
CA LEU A 104 -4.84 -10.99 21.60
C LEU A 104 -4.99 -9.52 22.00
N LYS A 105 -4.20 -9.06 22.98
CA LYS A 105 -4.19 -7.65 23.43
C LYS A 105 -3.73 -6.71 22.31
N ALA A 106 -2.70 -7.07 21.55
CA ALA A 106 -2.24 -6.30 20.39
C ALA A 106 -3.32 -6.21 19.29
N GLY A 107 -3.99 -7.32 19.00
CA GLY A 107 -5.12 -7.36 18.07
C GLY A 107 -6.25 -6.42 18.47
N PHE A 108 -6.67 -6.46 19.74
CA PHE A 108 -7.69 -5.54 20.26
C PHE A 108 -7.26 -4.07 20.26
N ALA A 109 -5.97 -3.80 20.48
CA ALA A 109 -5.43 -2.45 20.44
C ALA A 109 -5.43 -1.84 19.01
N ILE A 110 -5.30 -2.67 17.98
CA ILE A 110 -5.27 -2.24 16.57
C ILE A 110 -6.67 -2.25 15.93
N ALA A 111 -7.58 -3.11 16.41
CA ALA A 111 -8.94 -3.28 15.89
C ALA A 111 -9.77 -1.98 15.72
N PRO A 112 -9.65 -0.94 16.58
CA PRO A 112 -10.37 0.32 16.38
C PRO A 112 -10.02 1.04 15.07
N GLY A 113 -8.82 0.84 14.52
CA GLY A 113 -8.35 1.49 13.30
C GLY A 113 -9.23 1.15 12.08
N PRO A 114 -9.34 -0.14 11.70
CA PRO A 114 -10.24 -0.56 10.61
C PRO A 114 -11.70 -0.15 10.80
N ALA A 115 -12.21 -0.18 12.04
CA ALA A 115 -13.58 0.28 12.34
C ALA A 115 -13.74 1.78 12.04
N LEU A 116 -12.77 2.60 12.43
CA LEU A 116 -12.76 4.02 12.12
C LEU A 116 -12.65 4.27 10.60
N VAL A 117 -11.80 3.53 9.89
CA VAL A 117 -11.72 3.59 8.42
C VAL A 117 -13.07 3.30 7.78
N ALA A 118 -13.78 2.25 8.22
CA ALA A 118 -15.08 1.88 7.67
C ALA A 118 -16.13 2.99 7.85
N ILE A 119 -16.14 3.65 9.01
CA ILE A 119 -17.03 4.79 9.31
C ILE A 119 -16.69 5.99 8.41
N LEU A 120 -15.40 6.33 8.31
CA LEU A 120 -14.93 7.52 7.60
C LEU A 120 -14.97 7.37 6.07
N ALA A 121 -14.85 6.15 5.54
CA ALA A 121 -14.85 5.89 4.10
C ALA A 121 -16.12 6.40 3.41
N ALA A 122 -17.29 6.20 4.02
CA ALA A 122 -18.55 6.70 3.49
C ALA A 122 -18.62 8.24 3.52
N LEU A 123 -18.12 8.86 4.60
CA LEU A 123 -18.07 10.32 4.75
C LEU A 123 -17.18 10.96 3.70
N PHE A 124 -15.95 10.45 3.54
CA PHE A 124 -15.00 10.98 2.56
C PHE A 124 -15.39 10.61 1.12
N GLY A 125 -16.10 9.52 0.90
CA GLY A 125 -16.75 9.22 -0.38
C GLY A 125 -17.76 10.30 -0.78
N LYS A 126 -18.61 10.74 0.15
CA LYS A 126 -19.55 11.86 -0.09
C LYS A 126 -18.81 13.18 -0.31
N LEU A 127 -17.75 13.44 0.45
CA LEU A 127 -16.93 14.64 0.29
C LEU A 127 -16.25 14.67 -1.07
N ALA A 128 -15.76 13.53 -1.56
CA ALA A 128 -15.13 13.39 -2.87
C ALA A 128 -16.05 13.79 -4.03
N LEU A 129 -17.37 13.57 -3.90
CA LEU A 129 -18.34 14.01 -4.91
C LEU A 129 -18.43 15.53 -5.00
N ARG A 130 -18.07 16.27 -3.93
CA ARG A 130 -18.13 17.74 -3.89
C ARG A 130 -16.81 18.38 -4.28
N VAL A 131 -15.68 17.89 -3.76
CA VAL A 131 -14.36 18.52 -3.94
C VAL A 131 -13.44 17.77 -4.91
N GLY A 132 -13.88 16.62 -5.40
CA GLY A 132 -13.05 15.68 -6.18
C GLY A 132 -12.18 14.78 -5.31
N GLN A 133 -11.60 13.76 -5.93
CA GLN A 133 -10.74 12.76 -5.28
C GLN A 133 -9.36 13.33 -4.96
N ARG A 134 -8.81 14.16 -5.85
CA ARG A 134 -7.44 14.68 -5.77
C ARG A 134 -7.11 15.36 -4.43
N PRO A 135 -7.90 16.33 -3.93
CA PRO A 135 -7.56 17.01 -2.65
C PRO A 135 -7.54 16.05 -1.46
N LEU A 136 -8.39 15.01 -1.48
CA LEU A 136 -8.44 14.00 -0.43
C LEU A 136 -7.20 13.10 -0.45
N ILE A 137 -6.72 12.71 -1.63
CA ILE A 137 -5.48 11.94 -1.78
C ILE A 137 -4.28 12.74 -1.25
N LEU A 138 -4.19 14.02 -1.61
CA LEU A 138 -3.13 14.93 -1.14
C LEU A 138 -3.15 15.05 0.39
N MET A 139 -4.31 15.33 0.97
CA MET A 139 -4.48 15.45 2.41
C MET A 139 -4.18 14.13 3.14
N GLY A 140 -4.63 13.01 2.58
CA GLY A 140 -4.36 11.69 3.12
C GLY A 140 -2.87 11.37 3.16
N GLY A 141 -2.13 11.66 2.09
CA GLY A 141 -0.67 11.48 2.05
C GLY A 141 0.04 12.34 3.11
N LEU A 142 -0.36 13.60 3.28
CA LEU A 142 0.18 14.47 4.32
C LEU A 142 -0.11 13.95 5.73
N LEU A 143 -1.32 13.48 6.00
CA LEU A 143 -1.68 12.90 7.30
C LEU A 143 -0.89 11.62 7.59
N LEU A 144 -0.61 10.79 6.57
CA LEU A 144 0.28 9.64 6.73
C LEU A 144 1.68 10.08 7.18
N THR A 145 2.24 11.10 6.52
CA THR A 145 3.54 11.67 6.89
C THR A 145 3.54 12.21 8.32
N VAL A 146 2.50 12.96 8.71
CA VAL A 146 2.37 13.50 10.07
C VAL A 146 2.29 12.38 11.11
N SER A 147 1.51 11.34 10.85
CA SER A 147 1.41 10.21 11.77
C SER A 147 2.71 9.45 11.95
N ALA A 148 3.49 9.29 10.88
CA ALA A 148 4.80 8.66 10.90
C ALA A 148 5.81 9.47 11.73
N PHE A 149 5.86 10.78 11.55
CA PHE A 149 6.68 11.67 12.38
C PHE A 149 6.25 11.67 13.85
N TYR A 150 4.95 11.59 14.11
CA TYR A 150 4.46 11.48 15.48
C TYR A 150 4.98 10.19 16.13
N TRP A 151 4.92 9.04 15.44
CA TRP A 151 5.50 7.79 15.97
C TRP A 151 7.00 7.91 16.25
N LEU A 152 7.77 8.54 15.36
CA LEU A 152 9.21 8.78 15.55
C LEU A 152 9.54 9.58 16.82
N VAL A 153 8.63 10.46 17.26
CA VAL A 153 8.89 11.37 18.40
C VAL A 153 8.26 10.87 19.70
N ALA A 154 7.06 10.28 19.62
CA ALA A 154 6.23 10.01 20.80
C ALA A 154 6.09 8.53 21.16
N LEU A 155 6.44 7.62 20.25
CA LEU A 155 6.34 6.18 20.52
C LEU A 155 7.56 5.71 21.32
N SER A 156 7.35 5.41 22.60
CA SER A 156 8.42 5.03 23.51
C SER A 156 8.61 3.52 23.60
N PHE A 157 9.82 3.13 24.04
CA PHE A 157 10.14 1.75 24.41
C PHE A 157 9.17 1.20 25.47
N GLU A 158 8.86 1.99 26.50
CA GLU A 158 7.86 1.61 27.50
C GLU A 158 6.44 1.78 26.96
N PRO A 159 5.49 0.89 27.31
CA PRO A 159 4.12 0.98 26.84
C PRO A 159 3.42 2.29 27.23
N ASN A 160 3.11 3.12 26.23
CA ASN A 160 2.41 4.39 26.42
C ASN A 160 1.21 4.53 25.45
N TYR A 161 0.41 3.47 25.33
CA TYR A 161 -0.65 3.31 24.32
C TYR A 161 -1.48 4.57 24.00
N TRP A 162 -2.02 5.24 25.02
CA TRP A 162 -2.92 6.39 24.84
C TRP A 162 -2.24 7.64 24.28
N VAL A 163 -0.92 7.78 24.46
CA VAL A 163 -0.17 8.96 24.02
C VAL A 163 0.66 8.60 22.79
N GLY A 164 1.45 7.52 22.86
CA GLY A 164 2.38 7.14 21.80
C GLY A 164 1.72 6.45 20.61
N PHE A 165 0.59 5.77 20.79
CA PHE A 165 0.01 4.93 19.73
C PHE A 165 -1.37 5.39 19.24
N VAL A 166 -2.32 5.66 20.13
CA VAL A 166 -3.70 5.99 19.73
C VAL A 166 -3.79 7.23 18.83
N PRO A 167 -3.16 8.39 19.16
CA PRO A 167 -3.22 9.56 18.31
C PRO A 167 -2.66 9.35 16.88
N PRO A 168 -1.42 8.89 16.68
CA PRO A 168 -0.88 8.67 15.33
C PRO A 168 -1.65 7.59 14.58
N PHE A 169 -2.08 6.52 15.27
CA PHE A 169 -2.87 5.46 14.64
C PHE A 169 -4.26 5.94 14.18
N THR A 170 -4.86 6.88 14.92
CA THR A 170 -6.11 7.55 14.51
C THR A 170 -5.89 8.41 13.27
N ILE A 171 -4.79 9.17 13.22
CA ILE A 171 -4.41 9.99 12.06
C ILE A 171 -4.18 9.10 10.83
N VAL A 172 -3.49 7.98 11.01
CA VAL A 172 -3.31 6.94 9.99
C VAL A 172 -4.66 6.41 9.48
N ALA A 173 -5.61 6.10 10.37
CA ALA A 173 -6.92 5.60 9.95
C ALA A 173 -7.68 6.63 9.11
N ILE A 174 -7.61 7.91 9.47
CA ILE A 174 -8.17 9.01 8.67
C ILE A 174 -7.46 9.09 7.30
N SER A 175 -6.13 9.02 7.29
CA SER A 175 -5.32 8.99 6.07
C SER A 175 -5.73 7.84 5.13
N ILE A 176 -5.86 6.62 5.65
CA ILE A 176 -6.29 5.45 4.87
C ILE A 176 -7.67 5.69 4.24
N ALA A 177 -8.62 6.22 5.00
CA ALA A 177 -9.97 6.52 4.51
C ALA A 177 -10.00 7.62 3.44
N LEU A 178 -9.00 8.52 3.43
CA LEU A 178 -8.82 9.58 2.43
C LEU A 178 -8.07 9.12 1.18
N ILE A 179 -7.18 8.13 1.29
CA ILE A 179 -6.39 7.65 0.16
C ILE A 179 -7.10 6.50 -0.55
N PHE A 180 -7.39 5.41 0.15
CA PHE A 180 -7.70 4.13 -0.48
C PHE A 180 -8.94 4.16 -1.38
N PRO A 181 -10.12 4.64 -0.90
CA PRO A 181 -11.30 4.73 -1.76
C PRO A 181 -11.10 5.71 -2.92
N GLN A 182 -10.32 6.77 -2.71
CA GLN A 182 -10.16 7.87 -3.67
C GLN A 182 -9.21 7.52 -4.80
N VAL A 183 -8.09 6.88 -4.48
CA VAL A 183 -7.15 6.33 -5.48
C VAL A 183 -7.83 5.24 -6.31
N THR A 184 -8.59 4.36 -5.66
CA THR A 184 -9.36 3.32 -6.36
C THR A 184 -10.39 3.97 -7.29
N SER A 185 -11.14 4.96 -6.79
CA SER A 185 -12.18 5.66 -7.55
C SER A 185 -11.62 6.46 -8.73
N ILE A 186 -10.53 7.20 -8.56
CA ILE A 186 -9.95 8.04 -9.62
C ILE A 186 -9.33 7.20 -10.74
N ALA A 187 -8.69 6.08 -10.39
CA ALA A 187 -8.14 5.14 -11.36
C ALA A 187 -9.26 4.41 -12.11
N ALA A 188 -10.30 3.95 -11.41
CA ALA A 188 -11.43 3.25 -12.03
C ALA A 188 -12.24 4.15 -12.97
N GLN A 189 -12.47 5.42 -12.61
CA GLN A 189 -13.18 6.37 -13.47
C GLN A 189 -12.42 6.76 -14.74
N ALA A 190 -11.10 6.57 -14.78
CA ALA A 190 -10.31 6.82 -15.97
C ALA A 190 -10.48 5.71 -17.02
N LEU A 191 -11.00 4.54 -16.64
CA LEU A 191 -11.07 3.37 -17.50
C LEU A 191 -12.25 3.46 -18.48
N PRO A 192 -12.02 3.15 -19.78
CA PRO A 192 -13.09 2.88 -20.72
C PRO A 192 -14.01 1.74 -20.23
N PRO A 193 -15.35 1.81 -20.44
CA PRO A 193 -16.28 0.79 -19.95
C PRO A 193 -15.93 -0.65 -20.40
N ASP A 194 -15.44 -0.80 -21.63
CA ASP A 194 -15.00 -2.06 -22.24
C ASP A 194 -13.72 -2.64 -21.62
N ARG A 195 -12.94 -1.82 -20.90
CA ARG A 195 -11.64 -2.20 -20.28
C ARG A 195 -11.67 -2.13 -18.74
N SER A 196 -12.81 -1.77 -18.15
CA SER A 196 -13.00 -1.57 -16.71
C SER A 196 -12.63 -2.80 -15.87
N GLY A 197 -12.98 -4.00 -16.35
CA GLY A 197 -12.65 -5.26 -15.66
C GLY A 197 -11.13 -5.52 -15.58
N VAL A 198 -10.42 -5.30 -16.69
CA VAL A 198 -8.96 -5.49 -16.76
C VAL A 198 -8.22 -4.46 -15.90
N GLY A 199 -8.61 -3.19 -16.00
CA GLY A 199 -7.99 -2.14 -15.19
C GLY A 199 -8.27 -2.30 -13.69
N SER A 200 -9.47 -2.75 -13.30
CA SER A 200 -9.79 -3.05 -11.90
C SER A 200 -8.99 -4.22 -11.36
N ALA A 201 -8.80 -5.28 -12.16
CA ALA A 201 -7.92 -6.39 -11.79
C ALA A 201 -6.48 -5.92 -11.57
N ALA A 202 -5.97 -5.01 -12.41
CA ALA A 202 -4.66 -4.41 -12.25
C ALA A 202 -4.52 -3.63 -10.93
N ILE A 203 -5.52 -2.82 -10.57
CA ILE A 203 -5.55 -2.08 -9.29
C ILE A 203 -5.46 -3.06 -8.10
N GLN A 204 -6.24 -4.14 -8.12
CA GLN A 204 -6.23 -5.13 -7.03
C GLN A 204 -4.90 -5.90 -6.97
N ALA A 205 -4.34 -6.30 -8.11
CA ALA A 205 -3.05 -6.97 -8.16
C ALA A 205 -1.95 -6.08 -7.56
N VAL A 206 -1.85 -4.83 -8.02
CA VAL A 206 -0.89 -3.84 -7.52
C VAL A 206 -1.04 -3.62 -6.02
N ARG A 207 -2.28 -3.58 -5.51
CA ARG A 207 -2.53 -3.50 -4.06
C ARG A 207 -1.94 -4.69 -3.32
N GLN A 208 -2.24 -5.91 -3.75
CA GLN A 208 -1.75 -7.10 -3.05
C GLN A 208 -0.22 -7.16 -3.06
N PHE A 209 0.39 -6.81 -4.20
CA PHE A 209 1.84 -6.69 -4.29
C PHE A 209 2.41 -5.68 -3.32
N GLY A 210 1.92 -4.44 -3.36
CA GLY A 210 2.41 -3.40 -2.48
C GLY A 210 2.31 -3.80 -1.01
N GLN A 211 1.19 -4.41 -0.59
CA GLN A 211 1.02 -4.91 0.77
C GLN A 211 2.07 -5.96 1.15
N THR A 212 2.34 -6.92 0.27
CA THR A 212 3.40 -7.90 0.48
C THR A 212 4.78 -7.25 0.61
N PHE A 213 5.10 -6.28 -0.26
CA PHE A 213 6.36 -5.50 -0.15
C PHE A 213 6.45 -4.70 1.16
N GLY A 214 5.34 -4.16 1.66
CA GLY A 214 5.30 -3.48 2.95
C GLY A 214 5.64 -4.42 4.11
N VAL A 215 5.02 -5.60 4.13
CA VAL A 215 5.32 -6.64 5.14
C VAL A 215 6.78 -7.12 5.04
N ALA A 216 7.26 -7.31 3.81
CA ALA A 216 8.65 -7.66 3.53
C ALA A 216 9.64 -6.70 4.16
N LEU A 217 9.41 -5.41 3.92
CA LEU A 217 10.30 -4.35 4.34
C LEU A 217 10.30 -4.22 5.87
N THR A 218 9.14 -4.40 6.51
CA THR A 218 9.06 -4.51 7.96
C THR A 218 9.91 -5.67 8.47
N LEU A 219 9.77 -6.88 7.92
CA LEU A 219 10.61 -8.02 8.30
C LEU A 219 12.09 -7.76 8.02
N ALA A 220 12.44 -7.04 6.96
CA ALA A 220 13.82 -6.66 6.66
C ALA A 220 14.47 -5.86 7.80
N PHE A 221 13.69 -4.98 8.42
CA PHE A 221 14.17 -4.10 9.48
C PHE A 221 14.17 -4.79 10.85
N VAL A 222 13.13 -5.59 11.15
CA VAL A 222 12.90 -6.09 12.52
C VAL A 222 12.91 -7.63 12.66
N GLY A 223 13.12 -8.39 11.58
CA GLY A 223 13.02 -9.86 11.57
C GLY A 223 14.19 -10.61 12.20
N ASN A 224 15.31 -9.95 12.50
CA ASN A 224 16.47 -10.62 13.08
C ASN A 224 16.23 -11.00 14.55
N THR A 225 16.14 -12.30 14.79
CA THR A 225 15.87 -12.91 16.11
C THR A 225 17.00 -12.73 17.13
N SER A 226 18.17 -12.24 16.69
CA SER A 226 19.32 -11.99 17.57
C SER A 226 19.27 -10.64 18.29
N TYR A 227 18.39 -9.73 17.87
CA TYR A 227 18.32 -8.40 18.47
C TYR A 227 17.84 -8.45 19.92
N ALA A 228 18.55 -7.75 20.80
CA ALA A 228 17.99 -7.45 22.12
C ALA A 228 16.77 -6.54 21.95
N ARG A 229 15.78 -6.65 22.85
CA ARG A 229 14.52 -5.89 22.74
C ARG A 229 14.71 -4.38 22.52
N ARG A 230 15.73 -3.78 23.16
CA ARG A 230 16.00 -2.35 23.06
C ARG A 230 16.67 -1.95 21.74
N GLU A 231 17.46 -2.84 21.16
CA GLU A 231 18.01 -2.65 19.81
C GLU A 231 16.89 -2.79 18.77
N LEU A 232 16.02 -3.80 18.94
CA LEU A 232 14.85 -4.00 18.10
C LEU A 232 13.95 -2.75 18.03
N TYR A 233 13.73 -2.09 19.18
CA TYR A 233 13.00 -0.82 19.24
C TYR A 233 13.58 0.25 18.30
N GLY A 234 14.92 0.41 18.26
CA GLY A 234 15.58 1.36 17.36
C GLY A 234 15.41 1.03 15.87
N HIS A 235 15.24 -0.25 15.52
CA HIS A 235 14.96 -0.66 14.14
C HIS A 235 13.55 -0.31 13.67
N PHE A 236 12.58 -0.11 14.58
CA PHE A 236 11.23 0.34 14.20
C PHE A 236 11.23 1.76 13.60
N ASP A 237 12.21 2.60 13.93
CA ASP A 237 12.33 3.92 13.31
C ASP A 237 12.48 3.83 11.79
N GLN A 238 13.10 2.77 11.27
CA GLN A 238 13.22 2.53 9.82
C GLN A 238 11.85 2.34 9.17
N ILE A 239 10.90 1.69 9.87
CA ILE A 239 9.52 1.51 9.41
C ILE A 239 8.82 2.87 9.40
N TRP A 240 8.95 3.66 10.46
CA TRP A 240 8.28 4.97 10.57
C TRP A 240 8.84 5.97 9.55
N TRP A 241 10.14 6.01 9.33
CA TRP A 241 10.76 6.80 8.25
C TRP A 241 10.26 6.37 6.87
N THR A 242 10.12 5.06 6.64
CA THR A 242 9.55 4.53 5.40
C THR A 242 8.13 5.05 5.20
N LEU A 243 7.28 5.03 6.24
CA LEU A 243 5.93 5.58 6.15
C LEU A 243 5.92 7.09 5.87
N ALA A 244 6.84 7.85 6.48
CA ALA A 244 6.96 9.28 6.21
C ALA A 244 7.32 9.55 4.74
N ILE A 245 8.30 8.83 4.20
CA ILE A 245 8.71 8.93 2.79
C ILE A 245 7.56 8.55 1.87
N LEU A 246 6.91 7.41 2.11
CA LEU A 246 5.80 6.94 1.28
C LEU A 246 4.57 7.85 1.39
N GLY A 247 4.34 8.51 2.52
CA GLY A 247 3.31 9.54 2.68
C GLY A 247 3.58 10.77 1.82
N VAL A 248 4.83 11.24 1.80
CA VAL A 248 5.27 12.33 0.90
C VAL A 248 5.10 11.89 -0.57
N LEU A 249 5.57 10.70 -0.94
CA LEU A 249 5.44 10.19 -2.30
C LEU A 249 3.98 10.02 -2.73
N THR A 250 3.10 9.59 -1.83
CA THR A 250 1.65 9.50 -2.10
C THR A 250 1.07 10.88 -2.37
N THR A 251 1.48 11.89 -1.58
CA THR A 251 1.09 13.29 -1.79
C THR A 251 1.57 13.77 -3.16
N LEU A 252 2.83 13.51 -3.51
CA LEU A 252 3.40 13.90 -4.81
C LEU A 252 2.67 13.23 -5.98
N CYS A 253 2.26 11.96 -5.85
CA CYS A 253 1.49 11.26 -6.88
C CYS A 253 0.10 11.87 -7.11
N GLY A 254 -0.47 12.54 -6.11
CA GLY A 254 -1.73 13.27 -6.25
C GLY A 254 -1.61 14.57 -7.06
N LEU A 255 -0.40 15.14 -7.21
CA LEU A 255 -0.22 16.43 -7.89
C LEU A 255 -0.60 16.39 -9.37
N PRO A 256 -0.21 15.38 -10.16
CA PRO A 256 -0.52 15.33 -11.59
C PRO A 256 -1.93 14.81 -11.90
N MET A 257 -2.67 14.33 -10.89
CA MET A 257 -4.04 13.83 -11.08
C MET A 257 -4.99 14.97 -11.42
N VAL A 258 -5.91 14.72 -12.34
CA VAL A 258 -6.92 15.69 -12.78
C VAL A 258 -8.22 15.45 -12.01
N ILE A 259 -8.84 16.54 -11.53
CA ILE A 259 -10.14 16.49 -10.86
C ILE A 259 -11.20 16.10 -11.88
N THR A 260 -11.71 14.87 -11.78
CA THR A 260 -12.88 14.43 -12.53
C THR A 260 -14.13 14.97 -11.86
N LYS A 261 -14.60 16.15 -12.29
CA LYS A 261 -15.94 16.62 -11.94
C LYS A 261 -16.94 15.79 -12.75
N LYS A 262 -17.90 15.14 -12.10
CA LYS A 262 -19.01 14.48 -12.81
C LYS A 262 -19.74 15.56 -13.62
N PRO A 263 -20.07 15.37 -14.91
CA PRO A 263 -20.85 16.35 -15.65
C PRO A 263 -22.21 16.53 -14.96
N GLU A 264 -22.53 17.76 -14.57
CA GLU A 264 -23.89 18.15 -14.21
C GLU A 264 -24.73 18.13 -15.49
N GLY A 265 -25.33 16.98 -15.82
CA GLY A 265 -26.17 16.87 -17.01
C GLY A 265 -26.48 15.45 -17.48
N SER A 266 -27.23 14.67 -16.69
CA SER A 266 -28.03 13.56 -17.24
C SER A 266 -29.26 13.21 -16.40
N LEU A 267 -29.80 14.19 -15.66
CA LEU A 267 -31.19 14.14 -15.20
C LEU A 267 -31.98 15.05 -16.14
N GLY A 268 -32.38 14.49 -17.27
CA GLY A 268 -33.11 15.18 -18.32
C GLY A 268 -33.64 14.17 -19.31
N ASN A 269 -34.89 13.76 -19.05
CA ASN A 269 -35.84 12.93 -19.82
C ASN A 269 -36.07 11.54 -19.26
#